data_AF-A0A7C7M125-F1
#
_entry.id   AF-A0A7C7M125-F1
#
_cell.length_a   1.000
_cell.length_b   1.000
_cell.length_c   1.000
_cell.angle_alpha   90.00
_cell.angle_beta   90.00
_cell.angle_gamma   90.00
#
_symmetry.space_group_name_H-M   'P 1'
#
loop_
_entity.id
_entity.type
_entity.pdbx_description
1 polymer ?
#
loop_
_entity_poly.entity_id
_entity_poly.type
_entity_poly.pdbx_seq_one_letter_code
_entity_poly.pdbx_strand_id
1 'polypeptide(L)'
;GMLDSFNILNALLGEKSAKGRDHIVSQDNGLRGNYGLRVGNWKLQRHDSERMYNGNLQMEAWTVPQYTLFNLAEDIREMNDVYEKFPEVAIRMKNQLQSIIDNGYTRK
;
A
#
# COMPACT_ATOMS: atom_id res chain seq x y z
N GLY A 1 -2.22 9.26 -21.39
CA GLY A 1 -1.50 7.98 -21.61
C GLY A 1 -1.85 7.00 -20.50
N MET A 2 -1.50 5.71 -20.64
CA MET A 2 -1.61 4.73 -19.55
C MET A 2 -0.40 4.90 -18.60
N LEU A 3 -0.54 5.81 -17.65
CA LEU A 3 0.55 6.23 -16.74
C LEU A 3 0.79 5.24 -15.59
N ASP A 4 -0.18 4.38 -15.29
CA ASP A 4 -0.08 3.38 -14.22
C ASP A 4 -0.11 1.92 -14.70
N SER A 5 -0.30 1.70 -16.01
CA SER A 5 -0.40 0.36 -16.58
C SER A 5 0.97 -0.17 -16.97
N PHE A 6 1.32 -1.35 -16.46
CA PHE A 6 2.56 -2.05 -16.79
C PHE A 6 2.21 -3.27 -17.63
N ASN A 7 3.01 -3.54 -18.66
CA ASN A 7 2.86 -4.78 -19.41
C ASN A 7 3.35 -5.95 -18.54
N ILE A 8 2.39 -6.71 -18.03
CA ILE A 8 2.61 -7.92 -17.23
C ILE A 8 2.02 -9.17 -17.91
N LEU A 9 1.87 -9.15 -19.24
CA LEU A 9 1.18 -10.20 -20.00
C LEU A 9 1.75 -11.60 -19.72
N ASN A 10 3.08 -11.75 -19.68
CA ASN A 10 3.72 -13.03 -19.39
C ASN A 10 3.31 -13.60 -18.02
N ALA A 11 3.12 -12.74 -17.01
CA ALA A 11 2.65 -13.15 -15.70
C ALA A 11 1.17 -13.57 -15.74
N LEU A 12 0.35 -12.86 -16.52
CA LEU A 12 -1.06 -13.21 -16.76
C LEU A 12 -1.21 -14.54 -17.52
N LEU A 13 -0.25 -14.87 -18.40
CA LEU A 13 -0.20 -16.13 -19.15
C LEU A 13 0.41 -17.29 -18.36
N GLY A 14 0.92 -17.06 -17.16
CA GLY A 14 1.47 -18.11 -16.29
C GLY A 14 2.84 -18.63 -16.71
N GLU A 15 3.63 -17.83 -17.43
CA GLU A 15 5.01 -18.22 -17.77
C GLU A 15 5.84 -18.42 -16.49
N LYS A 16 6.56 -19.56 -16.39
CA LYS A 16 7.22 -20.05 -15.16
C LYS A 16 8.22 -19.08 -14.50
N SER A 17 8.67 -18.03 -15.19
CA SER A 17 9.62 -17.04 -14.67
C SER A 17 9.17 -15.61 -14.86
N ALA A 18 7.90 -15.40 -15.25
CA ALA A 18 7.36 -14.07 -15.38
C ALA A 18 7.26 -13.38 -14.01
N LYS A 19 7.60 -12.09 -13.98
CA LYS A 19 7.45 -11.25 -12.80
C LYS A 19 6.19 -10.42 -12.93
N GLY A 20 5.43 -10.34 -11.84
CA GLY A 20 4.35 -9.38 -11.70
C GLY A 20 4.88 -7.97 -11.47
N ARG A 21 3.99 -7.09 -11.00
CA ARG A 21 4.39 -5.75 -10.56
C ARG A 21 5.29 -5.83 -9.34
N ASP A 22 6.23 -4.90 -9.25
CA ASP A 22 7.12 -4.71 -8.11
C ASP A 22 6.39 -4.08 -6.91
N HIS A 23 5.42 -3.20 -7.19
CA HIS A 23 4.60 -2.54 -6.19
C HIS A 23 3.15 -2.32 -6.65
N ILE A 24 2.27 -2.17 -5.66
CA ILE A 24 0.84 -1.89 -5.86
C ILE A 24 0.46 -0.75 -4.92
N VAL A 25 -0.23 0.25 -5.46
CA VAL A 25 -0.96 1.26 -4.68
C VAL A 25 -2.44 0.90 -4.70
N SER A 26 -3.05 0.82 -3.53
CA SER A 26 -4.50 0.72 -3.34
C SER A 26 -5.01 2.00 -2.71
N GLN A 27 -6.18 2.45 -3.11
CA GLN A 27 -6.89 3.56 -2.48
C GLN A 27 -8.21 3.01 -1.95
N ASP A 28 -8.63 3.44 -0.76
CA ASP A 28 -9.99 3.16 -0.31
C ASP A 28 -11.01 4.11 -0.98
N ASN A 29 -12.29 3.94 -0.64
CA ASN A 29 -13.33 4.76 -1.23
C ASN A 29 -13.28 6.20 -0.69
N GLY A 30 -13.30 7.16 -1.64
CA GLY A 30 -13.44 8.58 -1.34
C GLY A 30 -12.13 9.35 -1.49
N LEU A 31 -12.15 10.62 -1.07
CA LEU A 31 -11.07 11.59 -1.28
C LEU A 31 -10.35 11.95 0.03
N ARG A 32 -10.11 10.96 0.90
CA ARG A 32 -9.58 11.18 2.26
C ARG A 32 -8.07 11.00 2.40
N GLY A 33 -7.36 10.78 1.30
CA GLY A 33 -5.91 10.54 1.31
C GLY A 33 -5.52 9.20 1.94
N ASN A 34 -6.42 8.21 1.85
CA ASN A 34 -6.20 6.88 2.40
C ASN A 34 -5.62 5.97 1.33
N TYR A 35 -4.41 5.47 1.55
CA TYR A 35 -3.68 4.66 0.58
C TYR A 35 -3.01 3.47 1.26
N GLY A 36 -2.89 2.38 0.51
CA GLY A 36 -2.02 1.26 0.83
C GLY A 36 -0.93 1.15 -0.22
N LEU A 37 0.34 1.09 0.19
CA LEU A 37 1.45 0.75 -0.69
C LEU A 37 1.99 -0.62 -0.29
N ARG A 38 1.96 -1.58 -1.23
CA ARG A 38 2.63 -2.87 -1.07
C ARG A 38 3.90 -2.94 -1.92
N VAL A 39 5.02 -3.30 -1.29
CA VAL A 39 6.32 -3.54 -1.95
C VAL A 39 6.89 -4.85 -1.42
N GLY A 40 6.85 -5.90 -2.25
CA GLY A 40 7.19 -7.26 -1.82
C GLY A 40 6.31 -7.72 -0.66
N ASN A 41 6.96 -8.03 0.47
CA ASN A 41 6.29 -8.49 1.70
C ASN A 41 5.79 -7.34 2.57
N TRP A 42 6.20 -6.10 2.31
CA TRP A 42 5.84 -4.98 3.17
C TRP A 42 4.60 -4.27 2.65
N LYS A 43 3.72 -3.86 3.57
CA LYS A 43 2.59 -2.98 3.28
C LYS A 43 2.60 -1.79 4.24
N LEU A 44 2.62 -0.59 3.67
CA LEU A 44 2.39 0.66 4.37
C LEU A 44 0.92 1.05 4.17
N GLN A 45 0.20 1.37 5.23
CA GLN A 45 -1.08 2.08 5.13
C GLN A 45 -0.87 3.55 5.51
N ARG A 46 -1.56 4.44 4.82
CA ARG A 46 -1.61 5.89 5.06
C ARG A 46 -3.06 6.29 5.27
N HIS A 47 -3.33 7.04 6.33
CA HIS A 47 -4.63 7.60 6.66
C HIS A 47 -4.50 9.08 7.01
N ASP A 48 -4.60 9.99 6.05
CA ASP A 48 -4.37 11.43 6.29
C ASP A 48 -5.38 12.05 7.27
N SER A 49 -6.59 11.51 7.30
CA SER A 49 -7.60 11.94 8.28
C SER A 49 -7.47 11.28 9.65
N GLU A 50 -6.48 10.40 9.85
CA GLU A 50 -6.30 9.56 11.05
C GLU A 50 -7.57 8.75 11.40
N ARG A 51 -8.36 8.43 10.37
CA ARG A 51 -9.64 7.74 10.50
C ARG A 51 -9.80 6.64 9.48
N MET A 52 -10.34 5.52 9.95
CA MET A 52 -10.80 4.39 9.15
C MET A 52 -12.29 4.18 9.38
N TYR A 53 -13.04 3.82 8.34
CA TYR A 53 -14.46 3.46 8.47
C TYR A 53 -14.64 1.96 8.26
N ASN A 54 -15.49 1.35 9.08
CA ASN A 54 -15.92 -0.03 8.95
C ASN A 54 -14.78 -1.07 9.04
N GLY A 55 -13.72 -0.80 9.80
CA GLY A 55 -12.55 -1.69 9.92
C GLY A 55 -12.84 -3.07 10.54
N ASN A 56 -13.86 -3.16 11.39
CA ASN A 56 -14.39 -4.40 12.00
C ASN A 56 -15.72 -4.86 11.39
N LEU A 57 -16.16 -4.27 10.28
CA LEU A 57 -17.46 -4.54 9.67
C LEU A 57 -18.68 -4.15 10.55
N GLN A 58 -18.54 -3.22 11.50
CA GLN A 58 -19.63 -2.72 12.36
C GLN A 58 -20.17 -1.33 11.97
N MET A 59 -19.82 -0.83 10.77
CA MET A 59 -20.30 0.43 10.19
C MET A 59 -19.97 1.70 11.02
N GLU A 60 -18.83 1.70 11.69
CA GLU A 60 -18.37 2.80 12.55
C GLU A 60 -17.01 3.37 12.14
N ALA A 61 -16.71 4.59 12.60
CA ALA A 61 -15.44 5.26 12.34
C ALA A 61 -14.48 5.12 13.53
N TRP A 62 -13.24 4.77 13.25
CA TRP A 62 -12.19 4.54 14.24
C TRP A 62 -11.05 5.53 14.08
N THR A 63 -10.42 5.90 15.19
CA THR A 63 -9.14 6.61 15.15
C THR A 63 -8.03 5.63 14.87
N VAL A 64 -7.15 5.96 13.92
CA VAL A 64 -5.99 5.14 13.52
C VAL A 64 -4.77 6.04 13.35
N PRO A 65 -3.54 5.52 13.55
CA PRO A 65 -2.34 6.28 13.22
C PRO A 65 -2.34 6.72 11.76
N GLN A 66 -1.71 7.86 11.46
CA GLN A 66 -1.55 8.33 10.09
C GLN A 66 -0.80 7.31 9.22
N TYR A 67 0.16 6.59 9.79
CA TYR A 67 0.91 5.55 9.11
C TYR A 67 1.02 4.29 9.97
N THR A 68 0.84 3.13 9.34
CA THR A 68 1.10 1.81 9.92
C THR A 68 1.87 0.96 8.91
N LEU A 69 2.68 0.01 9.40
CA LEU A 69 3.52 -0.84 8.56
C LEU A 69 3.33 -2.30 8.97
N PHE A 70 3.15 -3.18 7.97
CA PHE A 70 2.96 -4.61 8.17
C PHE A 70 3.93 -5.43 7.32
N ASN A 71 4.43 -6.53 7.88
CA ASN A 71 5.16 -7.57 7.15
C ASN A 71 4.19 -8.69 6.77
N LEU A 72 3.67 -8.67 5.55
CA LEU A 72 2.68 -9.62 5.05
C LEU A 72 3.20 -11.06 4.91
N ALA A 73 4.52 -11.29 4.97
CA ALA A 73 5.06 -12.65 5.00
C ALA A 73 4.81 -13.35 6.35
N GLU A 74 4.70 -12.56 7.42
CA GLU A 74 4.51 -13.05 8.79
C GLU A 74 3.10 -12.73 9.31
N ASP A 75 2.52 -11.61 8.86
CA ASP A 75 1.24 -11.09 9.29
C ASP A 75 0.38 -10.65 8.11
N ILE A 76 -0.16 -11.64 7.39
CA ILE A 76 -1.09 -11.42 6.29
C ILE A 76 -2.42 -10.76 6.74
N ARG A 77 -2.73 -10.80 8.04
CA ARG A 77 -3.95 -10.24 8.62
C ARG A 77 -3.80 -8.78 9.05
N GLU A 78 -2.60 -8.22 8.97
CA GLU A 78 -2.32 -6.81 9.28
C GLU A 78 -2.72 -6.46 10.73
N MET A 79 -2.44 -7.37 11.67
CA MET A 79 -2.83 -7.23 13.08
C MET A 79 -1.74 -6.57 13.93
N ASN A 80 -0.49 -6.61 13.49
CA ASN A 80 0.67 -6.14 14.24
C ASN A 80 1.34 -5.00 13.48
N ASP A 81 1.04 -3.77 13.88
CA ASP A 81 1.78 -2.61 13.38
C ASP A 81 3.23 -2.66 13.87
N VAL A 82 4.15 -2.65 12.91
CA VAL A 82 5.60 -2.69 13.14
C VAL A 82 6.29 -1.41 12.64
N TYR A 83 5.54 -0.33 12.42
CA TYR A 83 6.06 0.95 11.93
C TYR A 83 7.27 1.47 12.73
N GLU A 84 7.14 1.52 14.06
CA GLU A 84 8.21 1.98 14.96
C GLU A 84 9.40 0.99 15.06
N LYS A 85 9.16 -0.29 14.75
CA LYS A 85 10.19 -1.34 14.83
C LYS A 85 11.09 -1.37 13.59
N PHE A 86 10.60 -0.90 12.44
CA PHE A 86 11.33 -0.89 11.17
C PHE A 86 11.32 0.50 10.53
N PRO A 87 11.93 1.51 11.19
CA PRO A 87 11.88 2.91 10.74
C PRO A 87 12.47 3.12 9.34
N GLU A 88 13.52 2.38 8.98
CA GLU A 88 14.12 2.46 7.64
C GLU A 88 13.15 2.01 6.53
N VAL A 89 12.40 0.93 6.78
CA VAL A 89 11.38 0.43 5.85
C VAL A 89 10.23 1.42 5.76
N ALA A 90 9.77 1.93 6.90
CA ALA A 90 8.70 2.92 6.98
C ALA A 90 9.05 4.19 6.19
N ILE A 91 10.24 4.77 6.40
CA ILE A 91 10.69 5.98 5.69
C ILE A 91 10.78 5.71 4.18
N ARG A 92 11.39 4.60 3.76
CA ARG A 92 11.51 4.23 2.35
C ARG A 92 10.14 4.15 1.68
N MET A 93 9.20 3.44 2.31
CA MET A 93 7.86 3.25 1.72
C MET A 93 7.03 4.53 1.74
N LYS A 94 7.15 5.38 2.77
CA LYS A 94 6.51 6.69 2.80
C LYS A 94 6.98 7.57 1.65
N ASN A 95 8.30 7.64 1.44
CA ASN A 95 8.88 8.42 0.35
C ASN A 95 8.46 7.89 -1.03
N GLN A 96 8.43 6.56 -1.20
CA GLN A 96 7.97 5.94 -2.43
C GLN A 96 6.49 6.26 -2.71
N LEU A 97 5.61 6.11 -1.72
CA LEU A 97 4.19 6.43 -1.86
C LEU A 97 3.99 7.91 -2.18
N GLN A 98 4.65 8.81 -1.45
CA GLN A 98 4.55 10.25 -1.70
C GLN A 98 5.02 10.61 -3.11
N SER A 99 6.14 10.03 -3.57
CA SER A 99 6.62 10.26 -4.93
C SER A 99 5.63 9.79 -6.00
N ILE A 100 4.96 8.65 -5.81
CA ILE A 100 3.92 8.17 -6.74
C ILE A 100 2.75 9.16 -6.80
N ILE A 101 2.30 9.65 -5.64
CA ILE A 101 1.20 10.62 -5.54
C ILE A 101 1.59 11.95 -6.21
N ASP A 102 2.77 12.49 -5.88
CA ASP A 102 3.22 13.79 -6.40
C ASP A 102 3.42 13.77 -7.92
N ASN A 103 3.94 12.67 -8.45
CA ASN A 103 4.10 12.48 -9.88
C ASN A 103 2.77 12.27 -10.61
N GLY A 104 1.77 11.73 -9.91
CA GLY A 104 0.50 11.31 -10.50
C GLY A 104 0.60 10.07 -11.39
N TYR A 105 1.68 9.28 -11.23
CA TYR A 105 1.91 8.06 -12.00
C TYR A 105 2.89 7.11 -11.30
N THR A 106 2.74 5.82 -11.59
CA THR A 106 3.63 4.73 -11.12
C THR A 106 4.64 4.31 -12.19
N ARG A 107 4.38 4.57 -13.46
CA ARG A 107 5.29 4.24 -14.58
C ARG A 107 6.20 5.41 -14.91
N LYS A 108 7.51 5.23 -14.76
CA LYS A 108 8.52 6.15 -15.31
C LYS A 108 8.57 6.08 -16.85
#